data_AF-A0A318JMG0-F1
#
_entry.id   AF-A0A318JMG0-F1
#
_cell.length_a   1.000
_cell.length_b   1.000
_cell.length_c   1.000
_cell.angle_alpha   90.00
_cell.angle_beta   90.00
_cell.angle_gamma   90.00
#
_symmetry.space_group_name_H-M   'P 1'
#
loop_
_entity.id
_entity.type
_entity.pdbx_description
1 polymer ?
#
loop_
_entity_poly.entity_id
_entity_poly.type
_entity_poly.pdbx_seq_one_letter_code
_entity_poly.pdbx_strand_id
1 'polypeptide(L)' 'MQARDQEFVMNSIRSYLQARPQSADTAEGIQHFWIRWPGDALPLSVISDILEHMRNAGELESVNVGGRTIWRAAC' A
#
# COMPACT_ATOMS: atom_id res chain seq x y z
N MET A 1 9.73 -1.12 13.64
CA MET A 1 9.05 -1.99 12.66
C MET A 1 9.93 -3.21 12.44
N GLN A 2 9.39 -4.43 12.53
CA GLN A 2 10.17 -5.63 12.18
C GLN A 2 10.24 -5.73 10.65
N ALA A 3 11.41 -6.04 10.10
CA ALA A 3 11.60 -6.11 8.64
C ALA A 3 10.63 -7.07 7.93
N ARG A 4 10.20 -8.13 8.64
CA ARG A 4 9.23 -9.12 8.15
C ARG A 4 7.84 -8.54 7.89
N ASP A 5 7.37 -7.65 8.75
CA ASP A 5 6.03 -7.05 8.62
C ASP A 5 5.98 -6.10 7.41
N GLN A 6 7.05 -5.32 7.22
CA GLN A 6 7.19 -4.45 6.06
C GLN A 6 7.19 -5.25 4.76
N GLU A 7 8.01 -6.29 4.68
CA GLU A 7 8.10 -7.14 3.48
C GLU A 7 6.77 -7.84 3.17
N PHE A 8 6.06 -8.33 4.20
CA PHE A 8 4.73 -8.92 4.06
C PHE A 8 3.73 -7.94 3.44
N VAL A 9 3.66 -6.71 3.94
CA VAL A 9 2.76 -5.66 3.42
C VAL A 9 3.12 -5.30 1.98
N MET A 10 4.41 -5.05 1.70
CA MET A 10 4.87 -4.71 0.36
C MET A 10 4.53 -5.81 -0.65
N ASN A 11 4.75 -7.07 -0.29
CA ASN A 11 4.42 -8.20 -1.16
C ASN A 11 2.91 -8.35 -1.36
N SER A 12 2.10 -8.10 -0.33
CA SER A 12 0.64 -8.10 -0.46
C SER A 12 0.14 -7.04 -1.45
N ILE A 13 0.67 -5.82 -1.35
CA ILE A 13 0.35 -4.70 -2.25
C ILE A 13 0.79 -5.02 -3.69
N ARG A 14 2.02 -5.50 -3.88
CA ARG A 14 2.55 -5.91 -5.19
C ARG A 14 1.67 -6.98 -5.82
N SER A 15 1.35 -8.05 -5.09
CA SER A 15 0.49 -9.13 -5.60
C SER A 15 -0.91 -8.62 -5.95
N TYR A 16 -1.46 -7.69 -5.18
CA TYR A 16 -2.76 -7.10 -5.48
C TYR A 16 -2.72 -6.30 -6.79
N LEU A 17 -1.72 -5.44 -6.97
CA LEU A 17 -1.54 -4.63 -8.16
C LEU A 17 -1.17 -5.45 -9.40
N GLN A 18 -0.40 -6.53 -9.25
CA GLN A 18 -0.14 -7.47 -10.34
C GLN A 18 -1.44 -8.09 -10.86
N ALA A 19 -2.38 -8.45 -9.97
CA ALA A 19 -3.68 -8.97 -10.36
C ALA A 19 -4.65 -7.88 -10.88
N ARG A 20 -4.47 -6.62 -10.43
CA ARG A 20 -5.32 -5.48 -10.77
C ARG A 20 -4.49 -4.21 -11.01
N PRO A 21 -3.85 -4.06 -12.19
CA PRO A 21 -2.88 -2.98 -12.43
C PRO A 21 -3.47 -1.57 -12.39
N GLN A 22 -4.78 -1.44 -12.63
CA GLN A 22 -5.50 -0.17 -12.63
C GLN A 22 -6.07 0.20 -11.26
N SER A 23 -5.88 -0.64 -10.24
CA SER A 23 -6.37 -0.36 -8.90
C SER A 23 -5.66 0.85 -8.28
N ALA A 24 -6.45 1.67 -7.61
CA ALA A 24 -6.00 2.85 -6.89
C ALA A 24 -6.86 3.01 -5.65
N ASP A 25 -6.26 3.31 -4.49
CA ASP A 25 -7.02 3.48 -3.26
C ASP A 25 -6.28 4.36 -2.23
N THR A 26 -6.99 4.77 -1.19
CA THR A 26 -6.46 5.40 0.02
C THR A 26 -5.61 4.42 0.84
N ALA A 27 -4.79 4.92 1.76
CA ALA A 27 -4.01 4.04 2.66
C ALA A 27 -4.93 3.13 3.49
N GLU A 28 -6.09 3.65 3.93
CA GLU A 28 -7.13 2.92 4.63
C GLU A 28 -7.73 1.81 3.75
N GLY A 29 -8.07 2.14 2.51
CA GLY A 29 -8.61 1.14 1.56
C GLY A 29 -7.59 0.04 1.23
N ILE A 30 -6.31 0.39 1.07
CA ILE A 30 -5.23 -0.58 0.90
C ILE A 30 -5.14 -1.51 2.12
N GLN A 31 -5.11 -0.93 3.32
CA GLN A 31 -5.05 -1.69 4.57
C GLN A 31 -6.23 -2.67 4.69
N HIS A 32 -7.44 -2.25 4.32
CA HIS A 32 -8.64 -3.07 4.49
C HIS A 32 -8.90 -4.07 3.37
N PHE A 33 -8.55 -3.76 2.12
CA PHE A 33 -9.01 -4.53 0.96
C PHE A 33 -7.87 -5.17 0.16
N TRP A 34 -6.65 -4.65 0.23
CA TRP A 34 -5.55 -5.17 -0.58
C TRP A 34 -4.74 -6.22 0.17
N ILE A 35 -4.63 -6.06 1.48
CA ILE A 35 -3.81 -6.91 2.34
C ILE A 35 -4.70 -7.96 3.02
N ARG A 36 -4.33 -9.24 2.86
CA ARG A 36 -4.99 -10.35 3.56
C ARG A 36 -4.27 -10.62 4.88
N TRP A 37 -4.68 -9.95 5.93
CA TRP A 37 -4.05 -10.06 7.24
C TRP A 37 -4.22 -11.47 7.84
N PRO A 38 -3.13 -12.12 8.32
CA PRO A 38 -3.22 -13.37 9.07
C PRO A 38 -3.69 -13.16 10.51
N GLY A 39 -3.80 -11.91 10.96
CA GLY A 39 -4.22 -11.50 12.30
C GLY A 39 -4.61 -10.02 12.29
N ASP A 40 -4.27 -9.28 13.34
CA ASP A 40 -4.58 -7.86 13.42
C ASP A 40 -3.83 -7.05 12.36
N ALA A 41 -4.51 -6.06 11.80
CA ALA A 41 -3.89 -5.12 10.87
C ALA A 41 -2.88 -4.22 11.58
N LEU A 42 -1.78 -3.90 10.90
CA LEU A 42 -0.82 -2.91 11.42
C LEU A 42 -1.45 -1.52 11.50
N PRO A 43 -0.97 -0.63 12.38
CA PRO A 43 -1.45 0.75 12.45
C PRO A 43 -1.35 1.47 11.09
N LEU A 44 -2.31 2.35 10.80
CA LEU A 44 -2.36 3.07 9.52
C LEU A 44 -1.11 3.93 9.25
N SER A 45 -0.47 4.45 10.30
CA SER A 45 0.81 5.16 10.18
C SER A 45 1.91 4.28 9.61
N VAL A 46 1.98 3.02 10.03
CA VAL A 46 2.95 2.03 9.50
C VAL A 46 2.64 1.72 8.05
N ILE A 47 1.36 1.56 7.67
CA ILE A 47 0.97 1.36 6.27
C ILE A 47 1.40 2.56 5.42
N SER A 48 1.18 3.77 5.92
CA SER A 48 1.55 5.01 5.23
C SER A 48 3.07 5.09 5.02
N ASP A 49 3.88 4.78 6.03
CA ASP A 49 5.34 4.75 5.93
C ASP A 49 5.83 3.73 4.89
N ILE A 50 5.16 2.59 4.78
CA ILE A 50 5.49 1.55 3.79
C ILE A 50 5.10 1.98 2.37
N LEU A 51 3.95 2.62 2.19
CA LEU A 51 3.53 3.16 0.90
C LEU A 51 4.49 4.24 0.41
N GLU A 52 4.92 5.12 1.31
CA GLU A 52 5.96 6.12 1.07
C GLU A 52 7.29 5.47 0.69
N HIS A 53 7.70 4.41 1.39
CA HIS A 53 8.89 3.63 1.04
C HIS A 53 8.80 3.03 -0.37
N MET A 54 7.68 2.41 -0.73
CA MET A 54 7.45 1.85 -2.07
C MET A 54 7.42 2.92 -3.16
N ARG A 55 6.89 4.11 -2.87
CA ARG A 55 6.95 5.26 -3.79
C ARG A 55 8.36 5.74 -4.01
N ASN A 56 9.16 5.85 -2.95
CA ASN A 56 10.57 6.23 -3.07
C ASN A 56 11.38 5.19 -3.85
N ALA A 57 10.94 3.93 -3.87
CA ALA A 57 11.50 2.87 -4.71
C ALA A 57 10.97 2.88 -6.16
N GLY A 58 10.03 3.77 -6.51
CA GLY A 58 9.45 3.88 -7.85
C GLY A 58 8.40 2.83 -8.18
N GLU A 59 7.90 2.08 -7.18
CA GLU A 59 6.90 1.03 -7.40
C GLU A 59 5.46 1.57 -7.39
N LEU A 60 5.25 2.63 -6.61
CA LEU A 60 3.97 3.32 -6.48
C LEU A 60 4.12 4.79 -6.82
N GLU A 61 2.99 5.41 -7.14
CA GLU A 61 2.84 6.85 -7.11
C GLU A 61 1.65 7.25 -6.24
N SER A 62 1.71 8.49 -5.74
CA SER A 62 0.66 9.09 -4.91
C SER A 62 0.09 10.31 -5.61
N VAL A 63 -1.24 10.37 -5.74
CA VAL A 63 -1.96 11.50 -6.32
C VAL A 63 -2.96 12.06 -5.33
N ASN A 64 -3.09 13.38 -5.27
CA ASN A 64 -4.09 14.04 -4.43
C ASN A 64 -5.39 14.23 -5.22
N VAL A 65 -6.47 13.58 -4.77
CA VAL A 65 -7.80 13.65 -5.38
C VAL A 65 -8.82 14.02 -4.30
N GLY A 66 -9.50 15.16 -4.45
CA GLY A 66 -10.54 15.58 -3.51
C GLY A 66 -10.06 15.70 -2.05
N GLY A 67 -8.80 16.12 -1.85
CA GLY A 67 -8.18 16.23 -0.52
C GLY A 67 -7.72 14.91 0.10
N ARG A 68 -7.75 13.80 -0.66
CA ARG A 68 -7.27 12.49 -0.22
C ARG A 68 -6.07 12.06 -1.04
N THR A 69 -5.11 11.42 -0.39
CA THR A 69 -3.99 10.75 -1.06
C THR A 69 -4.46 9.40 -1.58
N ILE A 70 -4.38 9.22 -2.89
CA ILE A 70 -4.65 7.96 -3.57
C ILE A 70 -3.33 7.36 -4.06
N TRP A 71 -3.15 6.08 -3.80
CA TRP A 71 -1.97 5.30 -4.14
C TRP A 71 -2.30 4.33 -5.27
N ARG A 72 -1.42 4.26 -6.27
CA ARG A 72 -1.54 3.35 -7.41
C ARG A 72 -0.17 2.91 -7.89
N ALA A 73 -0.13 1.89 -8.76
CA ALA A 73 1.11 1.47 -9.42
C ALA A 73 1.73 2.66 -10.18
N ALA A 74 3.05 2.80 -10.11
CA ALA A 74 3.77 3.75 -10.93
C ALA A 74 3.63 3.37 -12.43
N CYS A 75 3.51 4.38 -13.30
CA CYS A 75 3.45 4.20 -14.76
C CYS A 75 4.81 3.85 -15.37
#